data_AF-A0A4C1VD67-F1
#
_entry.id   AF-A0A4C1VD67-F1
#
_cell.length_a   1.000
_cell.length_b   1.000
_cell.length_c   1.000
_cell.angle_alpha   90.00
_cell.angle_beta   90.00
_cell.angle_gamma   90.00
#
_symmetry.space_group_name_H-M   'P 1'
#
loop_
_entity.id
_entity.type
_entity.pdbx_description
1 polymer ?
#
loop_
_entity_poly.entity_id
_entity_poly.type
_entity_poly.pdbx_seq_one_letter_code
_entity_poly.pdbx_strand_id
1 'polypeptide(L)'
;MNVKNEYYFKLFTINPSPTLVISARDSAGGYTAGRDAVKMLFEKLQNSIELFKIVEVEGDHDVHLKNPERIAQFIIDFLLKEETKSRL
;
A
#
# COMPACT_ATOMS: atom_id res chain seq x y z
N MET A 1 10.40 -16.74 -2.64
CA MET A 1 10.17 -15.37 -3.18
C MET A 1 10.91 -15.30 -4.52
N ASN A 2 10.30 -14.81 -5.61
CA ASN A 2 11.02 -14.68 -6.89
C ASN A 2 12.03 -13.51 -6.78
N VAL A 3 13.14 -13.55 -7.52
CA VAL A 3 14.22 -12.54 -7.60
C VAL A 3 13.67 -11.11 -7.69
N LYS A 4 12.58 -10.91 -8.45
CA LYS A 4 11.90 -9.61 -8.58
C LYS A 4 11.37 -9.08 -7.23
N ASN A 5 10.76 -9.94 -6.42
CA ASN A 5 10.22 -9.55 -5.12
C ASN A 5 11.32 -9.29 -4.09
N GLU A 6 12.45 -9.98 -4.16
CA GLU A 6 13.59 -9.68 -3.29
C GLU A 6 14.21 -8.33 -3.63
N TYR A 7 14.28 -7.99 -4.92
CA TYR A 7 14.69 -6.66 -5.38
C TYR A 7 13.76 -5.57 -4.81
N TYR A 8 12.44 -5.70 -5.00
CA TYR A 8 11.50 -4.71 -4.46
C TYR A 8 11.52 -4.66 -2.94
N PHE A 9 11.59 -5.80 -2.25
CA PHE A 9 11.70 -5.80 -0.80
C PHE A 9 12.92 -5.00 -0.33
N LYS A 10 14.10 -5.25 -0.92
CA LYS A 10 15.31 -4.48 -0.62
C LYS A 10 15.13 -2.99 -0.91
N LEU A 11 14.55 -2.64 -2.06
CA LEU A 11 14.30 -1.26 -2.47
C LEU A 11 13.48 -0.51 -1.42
N PHE A 12 12.40 -1.12 -0.93
CA PHE A 12 11.53 -0.50 0.08
C PHE A 12 12.14 -0.52 1.50
N THR A 13 13.18 -1.31 1.79
CA THR A 13 13.78 -1.41 3.14
C THR A 13 15.06 -0.60 3.34
N ILE A 14 15.81 -0.24 2.28
CA ILE A 14 17.13 0.38 2.43
C ILE A 14 17.05 1.83 2.95
N ASN A 15 15.96 2.54 2.67
CA ASN A 15 15.61 3.81 3.30
C ASN A 15 14.09 3.99 3.20
N PRO A 16 13.31 3.37 4.10
CA PRO A 16 11.87 3.26 3.93
C PRO A 16 11.22 4.64 4.01
N SER A 17 10.70 5.14 2.90
CA SER A 17 9.77 6.26 2.90
C SER A 17 8.43 5.79 3.50
N PRO A 18 7.77 6.63 4.32
CA PRO A 18 6.38 6.36 4.69
C PRO A 18 5.56 6.09 3.43
N THR A 19 4.91 4.93 3.39
CA THR A 19 4.16 4.46 2.23
C THR A 19 2.77 4.00 2.64
N LEU A 20 1.75 4.56 2.00
CA LEU A 20 0.37 4.09 2.07
C LEU A 20 -0.02 3.49 0.72
N VAL A 21 -0.47 2.24 0.75
CA VAL A 21 -1.06 1.54 -0.40
C VAL A 21 -2.55 1.41 -0.16
N ILE A 22 -3.36 1.83 -1.14
CA ILE A 22 -4.82 1.72 -1.08
C ILE A 22 -5.27 0.83 -2.23
N SER A 23 -5.85 -0.33 -1.92
CA SER A 23 -6.35 -1.27 -2.93
C SER A 23 -7.87 -1.25 -3.00
N ALA A 24 -8.42 -1.27 -4.20
CA ALA A 24 -9.86 -1.35 -4.42
C ALA A 24 -10.32 -2.82 -4.53
N ARG A 25 -11.29 -3.22 -3.71
CA ARG A 25 -11.73 -4.62 -3.56
C ARG A 25 -12.33 -5.20 -4.84
N ASP A 26 -13.10 -4.39 -5.56
CA ASP A 26 -13.95 -4.83 -6.68
C ASP A 26 -13.28 -4.58 -8.04
N SER A 27 -11.97 -4.31 -8.03
CA SER A 27 -11.15 -4.15 -9.24
C SER A 27 -11.27 -5.40 -10.13
N ALA A 28 -11.70 -5.21 -11.38
CA ALA A 28 -11.81 -6.30 -12.36
C ALA A 28 -10.47 -7.05 -12.46
N GLY A 29 -10.52 -8.38 -12.31
CA GLY A 29 -9.37 -9.29 -12.18
C GLY A 29 -8.51 -9.46 -13.44
N GLY A 30 -8.18 -8.37 -14.14
CA GLY A 30 -7.44 -8.39 -15.40
C GLY A 30 -5.99 -8.89 -15.31
N TYR A 31 -5.39 -8.87 -14.11
CA TYR A 31 -4.03 -9.40 -13.88
C TYR A 31 -4.04 -10.49 -12.80
N THR A 32 -4.09 -11.75 -13.23
CA THR A 32 -3.97 -12.93 -12.35
C THR A 32 -2.50 -13.34 -12.16
N ALA A 33 -1.66 -13.12 -13.16
CA ALA A 33 -0.24 -13.47 -13.10
C ALA A 33 0.50 -12.61 -12.08
N GLY A 34 1.02 -13.26 -11.03
CA GLY A 34 1.83 -12.59 -10.00
C GLY A 34 1.04 -11.91 -8.88
N ARG A 35 -0.30 -12.02 -8.85
CA ARG A 35 -1.14 -11.44 -7.79
C ARG A 35 -0.72 -11.93 -6.41
N ASP A 36 -0.55 -13.24 -6.26
CA ASP A 36 -0.15 -13.84 -4.98
C ASP A 36 1.28 -13.45 -4.60
N ALA A 37 2.18 -13.34 -5.57
CA ALA A 37 3.53 -12.89 -5.33
C ALA A 37 3.57 -11.43 -4.84
N VAL A 38 2.73 -10.56 -5.39
CA VAL A 38 2.60 -9.17 -4.94
C VAL A 38 1.96 -9.10 -3.56
N LYS A 39 0.90 -9.88 -3.30
CA LYS A 39 0.28 -9.99 -1.96
C LYS A 39 1.30 -10.40 -0.91
N MET A 40 2.08 -11.45 -1.16
CA MET A 40 3.14 -11.90 -0.25
C MET A 40 4.22 -10.83 -0.03
N LEU A 41 4.58 -10.06 -1.07
CA LEU A 41 5.53 -8.96 -0.93
C LEU A 41 4.96 -7.85 -0.04
N PHE A 42 3.72 -7.44 -0.28
CA PHE A 42 3.01 -6.41 0.46
C PHE A 42 2.82 -6.79 1.94
N GLU A 43 2.38 -8.02 2.22
CA GLU A 43 2.30 -8.55 3.57
C GLU A 43 3.66 -8.52 4.27
N LYS A 44 4.73 -8.94 3.58
CA LYS A 44 6.08 -8.89 4.14
C LYS A 44 6.53 -7.46 4.43
N LEU A 45 6.27 -6.51 3.53
CA LEU A 45 6.62 -5.10 3.71
C LEU A 45 5.90 -4.48 4.89
N GLN A 46 4.57 -4.67 4.99
CA GLN A 46 3.78 -4.16 6.12
C GLN A 46 4.23 -4.73 7.46
N ASN A 47 4.64 -6.00 7.51
CA ASN A 47 5.15 -6.61 8.74
C ASN A 47 6.60 -6.22 9.08
N SER A 48 7.37 -5.75 8.10
CA SER A 48 8.80 -5.44 8.26
C SER A 48 9.07 -3.94 8.44
N ILE A 49 8.16 -3.08 7.98
CA ILE A 49 8.34 -1.63 7.95
C ILE A 49 7.14 -0.99 8.63
N GLU A 50 7.35 -0.42 9.82
CA GLU A 50 6.27 0.21 10.60
C GLU A 50 5.57 1.35 9.83
N LEU A 51 6.29 2.00 8.92
CA LEU A 51 5.82 3.13 8.10
C LEU A 51 5.18 2.70 6.78
N PHE A 52 5.03 1.39 6.54
CA PHE A 52 4.38 0.84 5.35
C PHE A 52 2.99 0.32 5.73
N LYS A 53 1.94 0.91 5.17
CA LYS A 53 0.54 0.54 5.45
C LYS A 53 -0.21 0.19 4.17
N ILE A 54 -1.06 -0.81 4.27
CA ILE A 54 -1.97 -1.23 3.21
C ILE A 54 -3.39 -1.17 3.76
N VAL A 55 -4.30 -0.56 3.01
CA VAL A 55 -5.73 -0.55 3.30
C VAL A 55 -6.51 -0.97 2.06
N GLU A 56 -7.63 -1.66 2.28
CA GLU A 56 -8.55 -2.03 1.22
C GLU A 56 -9.82 -1.18 1.32
N VAL A 57 -10.33 -0.70 0.19
CA VAL A 57 -11.55 0.10 0.09
C VAL A 57 -12.55 -0.56 -0.85
N GLU A 58 -13.84 -0.35 -0.58
CA GLU A 58 -14.92 -0.80 -1.45
C GLU A 58 -15.00 0.05 -2.73
N GLY A 59 -15.08 -0.62 -3.88
CA GLY A 59 -15.14 0.00 -5.20
C GLY A 59 -14.22 -0.68 -6.20
N ASP A 60 -14.33 -0.26 -7.46
CA ASP A 60 -13.46 -0.68 -8.55
C ASP A 60 -12.19 0.20 -8.64
N HIS A 61 -11.39 -0.01 -9.69
CA HIS A 61 -10.17 0.77 -9.92
C HIS A 61 -10.40 2.30 -9.86
N ASP A 62 -11.56 2.77 -10.31
CA ASP A 62 -11.91 4.18 -10.41
C ASP A 62 -12.56 4.73 -9.13
N VAL A 63 -12.55 3.99 -8.01
CA VAL A 63 -13.11 4.46 -6.73
C VAL A 63 -12.50 5.80 -6.30
N HIS A 64 -11.25 6.08 -6.66
CA HIS A 64 -10.59 7.35 -6.41
C HIS A 64 -11.19 8.53 -7.17
N LEU A 65 -11.92 8.28 -8.26
CA LEU A 65 -12.64 9.28 -9.05
C LEU A 65 -14.12 9.34 -8.67
N LYS A 66 -14.75 8.17 -8.46
CA LYS A 66 -16.20 8.05 -8.21
C LYS A 66 -16.58 8.36 -6.77
N ASN A 67 -15.73 7.98 -5.82
CA ASN A 67 -15.96 8.07 -4.38
C ASN A 67 -14.67 8.46 -3.63
N PRO A 68 -14.07 9.62 -3.95
CA PRO A 68 -12.81 10.06 -3.37
C PRO A 68 -12.84 10.13 -1.83
N GLU A 69 -14.02 10.39 -1.24
CA GLU A 69 -14.24 10.41 0.21
C GLU A 69 -13.87 9.09 0.89
N ARG A 70 -14.03 7.95 0.20
CA ARG A 70 -13.67 6.62 0.74
C ARG A 70 -12.16 6.44 0.89
N ILE A 71 -11.37 7.25 0.19
CA ILE A 71 -9.90 7.19 0.20
C ILE A 71 -9.33 8.32 1.06
N ALA A 72 -9.94 9.50 0.99
CA ALA A 72 -9.43 10.74 1.56
C ALA A 72 -9.07 10.60 3.05
N GLN A 73 -9.92 9.96 3.85
CA GLN A 73 -9.65 9.81 5.29
C GLN A 73 -8.37 9.02 5.57
N PHE A 74 -8.12 7.93 4.83
CA PHE A 74 -6.90 7.14 5.01
C PHE A 74 -5.64 7.94 4.68
N ILE A 75 -5.71 8.80 3.66
CA ILE A 75 -4.60 9.70 3.29
C ILE A 75 -4.36 10.72 4.41
N ILE A 76 -5.42 11.38 4.90
CA ILE A 76 -5.33 12.37 5.97
C ILE A 76 -4.72 11.75 7.24
N ASP A 77 -5.25 10.61 7.67
CA ASP A 77 -4.78 9.92 8.88
C ASP A 77 -3.32 9.48 8.74
N PHE A 78 -2.92 9.08 7.53
CA PHE A 78 -1.54 8.70 7.24
C PHE A 78 -0.60 9.91 7.35
N LEU A 79 -0.93 11.01 6.69
CA LEU A 79 -0.11 12.22 6.70
C LEU A 79 0.01 12.83 8.09
N LEU A 80 -1.10 12.94 8.83
CA LEU A 80 -1.10 13.51 10.17
C LEU A 80 -0.31 12.65 11.19
N LYS A 81 -0.41 11.32 11.09
CA LYS A 81 0.39 10.42 11.94
C LYS A 81 1.88 10.61 11.70
N GLU A 82 2.30 10.77 10.45
CA GLU A 82 3.71 10.92 10.09
C GLU A 82 4.26 12.33 10.36
N GLU A 83 3.48 13.39 10.15
CA GLU A 83 3.87 14.74 10.58
C GLU A 83 4.14 14.82 12.09
N THR A 84 3.38 14.07 12.88
CA THR A 84 3.58 14.00 14.34
C THR A 84 4.90 13.29 14.70
N LYS A 85 5.35 12.31 13.91
CA LYS A 85 6.63 11.61 14.12
C LYS A 85 7.84 12.43 13.66
N SER A 86 7.69 13.29 12.66
CA SER A 86 8.80 14.10 12.13
C SER A 86 9.13 15.35 12.95
N ARG A 87 8.31 15.72 13.94
CA ARG A 87 8.46 16.94 14.77
C ARG A 87 9.08 16.69 16.15
N LEU A 88 9.63 15.50 16.40
CA LEU A 88 10.35 15.10 17.62
C LEU A 88 11.80 14.78 17.29
#